data_AF-A0A956SNI5-F1
#
_entry.id   AF-A0A956SNI5-F1
#
_cell.length_a   1.000
_cell.length_b   1.000
_cell.length_c   1.000
_cell.angle_alpha   90.00
_cell.angle_beta   90.00
_cell.angle_gamma   90.00
#
_symmetry.space_group_name_H-M   'P 1'
#
loop_
_entity.id
_entity.type
_entity.pdbx_description
1 polymer ?
#
loop_
_entity_poly.entity_id
_entity_poly.type
_entity_poly.pdbx_seq_one_letter_code
_entity_poly.pdbx_strand_id
1 'polypeptide(L)' 'MDNARFHKNKRIKKLLNRHGHRILWLPPYSPDLNPIEHKWAEVKKLRQGWGENDLNHLFSNVCCYNFKLD' A
#
# COMPACT_ATOMS: atom_id res chain seq x y z
N MET A 1 -0.12 9.02 0.94
CA MET A 1 -1.47 8.46 0.72
C MET A 1 -2.00 9.02 -0.59
N ASP A 2 -2.48 8.16 -1.47
CA ASP A 2 -3.09 8.55 -2.74
C ASP A 2 -4.48 9.19 -2.53
N ASN A 3 -5.09 9.66 -3.60
CA ASN A 3 -6.28 10.50 -3.56
C ASN A 3 -7.61 9.74 -3.64
N ALA A 4 -7.62 8.40 -3.48
CA ALA A 4 -8.84 7.61 -3.54
C ALA A 4 -9.92 8.16 -2.59
N ARG A 5 -11.18 8.18 -3.06
CA ARG A 5 -12.30 8.86 -2.36
C ARG A 5 -12.47 8.38 -0.91
N PHE A 6 -12.24 7.09 -0.65
CA PHE A 6 -12.39 6.50 0.68
C PHE A 6 -11.30 6.95 1.66
N HIS A 7 -10.10 7.31 1.20
CA HIS A 7 -9.04 7.87 2.05
C HIS A 7 -9.39 9.24 2.62
N LYS A 8 -10.25 10.00 1.93
CA LYS A 8 -10.66 11.35 2.35
C LYS A 8 -11.75 11.37 3.43
N ASN A 9 -12.15 10.20 3.93
CA ASN A 9 -13.16 10.08 4.99
C ASN A 9 -12.71 10.81 6.28
N LYS A 10 -13.59 11.65 6.83
CA LYS A 10 -13.36 12.41 8.08
C LYS A 10 -13.03 11.49 9.26
N ARG A 11 -13.61 10.28 9.32
CA ARG A 11 -13.35 9.30 10.38
C ARG A 11 -11.88 8.85 10.40
N ILE A 12 -11.29 8.60 9.22
CA ILE A 12 -9.88 8.19 9.09
C ILE A 12 -8.97 9.31 9.58
N LYS A 13 -9.21 10.56 9.13
CA LYS A 13 -8.45 11.73 9.57
C LYS A 13 -8.51 11.92 11.09
N LYS A 14 -9.70 11.79 11.69
CA LYS A 14 -9.87 11.93 13.15
C LYS A 14 -9.13 10.84 13.92
N LEU A 15 -9.15 9.60 13.44
CA LEU A 15 -8.43 8.49 14.05
C LEU A 15 -6.92 8.73 14.01
N LEU A 16 -6.38 9.07 12.84
CA LEU A 16 -4.94 9.33 12.69
C LEU A 16 -4.46 10.48 13.58
N ASN A 17 -5.19 11.60 13.58
CA ASN A 17 -4.86 12.76 14.42
C ASN A 17 -4.90 12.41 15.92
N ARG A 18 -5.86 11.59 16.37
CA ARG A 18 -5.94 11.13 17.77
C ARG A 18 -4.68 10.36 18.20
N HIS A 19 -4.07 9.64 17.29
CA HIS A 19 -2.83 8.88 17.53
C HIS A 19 -1.56 9.65 17.13
N GLY A 20 -1.66 10.97 16.89
CA GLY A 20 -0.50 11.81 16.57
C GLY A 20 0.02 11.68 15.13
N HIS A 21 -0.69 10.98 14.25
CA HIS A 21 -0.29 10.81 12.85
C HIS A 21 -0.90 11.90 11.96
N ARG A 22 -0.15 12.29 10.92
CA ARG A 22 -0.59 13.23 9.90
C ARG A 22 -0.57 12.55 8.54
N ILE A 23 -1.53 12.89 7.68
CA ILE A 23 -1.59 12.36 6.31
C ILE A 23 -0.76 13.25 5.39
N LEU A 24 0.24 12.66 4.73
CA LEU A 24 0.88 13.24 3.57
C LEU A 24 0.13 12.80 2.31
N TRP A 25 -0.51 13.76 1.63
CA TRP A 25 -1.20 13.51 0.36
C TRP A 25 -0.21 13.56 -0.79
N LEU A 26 -0.28 12.56 -1.66
CA LEU A 26 0.49 12.57 -2.90
C LEU A 26 -0.15 13.52 -3.93
N PRO A 27 0.64 14.10 -4.85
CA PRO A 27 0.09 14.82 -5.99
C PRO A 27 -0.86 13.92 -6.81
N PRO A 28 -1.87 14.50 -7.48
CA PRO A 28 -2.76 13.74 -8.35
C PRO A 28 -1.99 12.93 -9.40
N TYR A 29 -2.48 11.73 -9.72
CA TYR A 29 -1.92 10.85 -10.76
C TYR A 29 -0.41 10.57 -10.62
N SER A 30 0.10 10.51 -9.39
CA SER A 30 1.51 10.21 -9.10
C SER A 30 1.67 8.81 -8.48
N PRO A 31 1.39 7.73 -9.23
CA PRO A 31 1.53 6.36 -8.71
C PRO A 31 2.99 6.04 -8.34
N ASP A 32 3.95 6.63 -9.03
CA ASP A 32 5.39 6.43 -8.80
C ASP A 32 5.82 6.90 -7.40
N LEU A 33 5.07 7.82 -6.79
CA LEU A 33 5.32 8.33 -5.44
C LEU A 33 4.62 7.50 -4.35
N ASN A 34 3.92 6.43 -4.71
CA ASN A 34 3.21 5.57 -3.77
C ASN A 34 3.96 4.25 -3.56
N PRO A 35 4.72 4.07 -2.45
CA PRO A 35 5.61 2.91 -2.27
C PRO A 35 4.91 1.55 -2.35
N ILE A 36 3.60 1.49 -2.04
CA ILE A 36 2.83 0.24 -2.13
C ILE A 36 2.69 -0.26 -3.58
N GLU A 37 2.77 0.61 -4.59
CA GLU A 37 2.66 0.23 -6.00
C GLU A 37 3.82 -0.67 -6.43
N HIS A 38 5.03 -0.44 -5.91
CA HIS A 38 6.18 -1.33 -6.15
C HIS A 38 5.91 -2.74 -5.62
N LYS A 39 5.28 -2.85 -4.44
CA LYS A 39 4.92 -4.16 -3.87
C LYS A 39 3.82 -4.85 -4.68
N TRP A 40 2.84 -4.12 -5.18
CA TRP A 40 1.84 -4.67 -6.10
C TRP A 40 2.45 -5.13 -7.43
N ALA A 41 3.45 -4.42 -7.96
CA ALA A 41 4.15 -4.84 -9.18
C ALA A 41 4.90 -6.17 -8.98
N GLU A 42 5.58 -6.33 -7.82
CA GLU A 42 6.26 -7.57 -7.44
C GLU A 42 5.28 -8.76 -7.35
N VAL A 43 4.15 -8.58 -6.64
CA VAL A 43 3.09 -9.60 -6.52
C VAL A 43 2.52 -9.99 -7.88
N LYS A 44 2.23 -9.02 -8.75
CA LYS A 44 1.69 -9.28 -10.09
C LYS A 44 2.68 -10.09 -10.93
N LYS A 45 3.99 -9.80 -10.83
CA LYS A 45 5.04 -10.55 -11.52
C LYS A 45 5.09 -12.00 -11.05
N LEU A 46 5.03 -12.26 -9.74
CA LEU A 46 4.97 -13.63 -9.20
C LEU A 46 3.73 -14.38 -9.67
N ARG A 47 2.55 -13.74 -9.60
CA ARG A 47 1.30 -14.31 -10.11
C ARG A 47 1.42 -14.71 -11.59
N GLN A 48 1.96 -13.84 -12.42
CA GLN A 48 2.13 -14.13 -13.85
C GLN A 48 3.17 -15.23 -14.10
N GLY A 49 4.27 -15.24 -13.34
CA GLY A 49 5.34 -16.21 -13.50
C GLY A 49 4.97 -17.62 -13.02
N TRP A 50 4.21 -17.73 -11.92
CA TRP A 50 3.89 -19.01 -11.29
C TRP A 50 2.48 -19.52 -11.61
N GLY A 51 1.62 -18.69 -12.21
CA GLY A 51 0.20 -19.03 -12.39
C GLY A 51 -0.57 -19.13 -11.07
N GLU A 52 -0.01 -18.60 -9.98
CA GLU A 52 -0.56 -18.68 -8.63
C GLU A 52 -1.75 -17.73 -8.45
N ASN A 53 -2.83 -18.22 -7.83
CA ASN A 53 -4.02 -17.41 -7.52
C ASN A 53 -4.32 -17.34 -6.02
N ASP A 54 -3.59 -18.06 -5.17
CA ASP A 54 -3.66 -17.91 -3.73
C ASP A 54 -2.92 -16.64 -3.28
N LEU A 55 -3.69 -15.68 -2.75
CA LEU A 55 -3.14 -14.45 -2.19
C LEU A 55 -2.17 -14.71 -1.04
N ASN A 56 -2.44 -15.69 -0.18
CA ASN A 56 -1.54 -15.95 0.95
C ASN A 56 -0.17 -16.41 0.46
N HIS A 57 -0.15 -17.26 -0.58
CA HIS A 57 1.09 -17.73 -1.17
C HIS A 57 1.82 -16.64 -1.98
N LEU A 58 1.08 -15.74 -2.63
CA LEU A 58 1.67 -14.60 -3.33
C LEU A 58 2.31 -13.59 -2.37
N PHE A 59 1.67 -13.34 -1.22
CA PHE A 59 2.13 -12.34 -0.27
C PHE A 59 3.09 -12.91 0.79
N SER A 60 3.13 -14.23 1.04
CA SER A 60 4.10 -14.84 1.96
C SER A 60 5.53 -14.60 1.50
N ASN A 61 5.77 -14.62 0.18
CA ASN A 61 7.09 -14.44 -0.41
C ASN A 61 7.49 -12.96 -0.57
N VAL A 62 6.52 -12.05 -0.72
CA VAL A 62 6.74 -10.61 -0.96
C VAL A 62 6.78 -9.77 0.32
N CYS A 63 6.03 -10.19 1.34
CA CYS A 63 5.92 -9.49 2.63
C CYS A 63 6.91 -9.99 3.69
N CYS A 64 7.86 -10.87 3.35
CA CYS A 64 8.95 -11.23 4.26
C CYS A 64 9.80 -9.99 4.63
N TYR A 65 9.55 -9.48 5.84
CA TYR A 65 10.45 -8.70 6.70
C TYR A 65 11.21 -7.54 6.06
N ASN A 66 10.52 -6.50 5.56
CA ASN A 66 11.15 -5.18 5.33
C ASN A 66 10.15 -4.01 5.38
N PHE A 67 9.13 -4.09 6.24
CA PHE A 67 8.52 -2.88 6.81
C PHE A 67 9.17 -2.62 8.17
N LYS A 68 10.49 -2.38 8.18
CA LYS A 68 11.08 -1.59 9.25
C LYS A 68 10.56 -0.17 9.02
N LEU A 69 9.56 0.20 9.82
CA LEU A 69 9.21 1.58 10.07
C LEU A 69 10.36 2.15 10.91
N ASP A 70 11.39 2.64 10.23
CA ASP A 70 12.30 3.63 10.80
C ASP A 70 11.64 5.02 10.69
#